data_AF-A0A845AQU1-F1
#
_entry.id   AF-A0A845AQU1-F1
#
_cell.length_a   1.000
_cell.length_b   1.000
_cell.length_c   1.000
_cell.angle_alpha   90.00
_cell.angle_beta   90.00
_cell.angle_gamma   90.00
#
_symmetry.space_group_name_H-M   'P 1'
#
loop_
_entity.id
_entity.type
_entity.pdbx_description
1 polymer ?
#
loop_
_entity_poly.entity_id
_entity_poly.type
_entity_poly.pdbx_seq_one_letter_code
_entity_poly.pdbx_strand_id
1 'polypeptide(L)'
;MARVKQNWFYLLLPFALLAAWQVSLSSQTLANPVLTERVYLFDFGVFLPALYWLFLRGKVSSKAAALRALALAGAGLSFAAYLNPPATGEVLPLLSWLRWVALPVLVAIELAALIAITRYAYGANPEEERLIEQGMPPLLAKALLAEARFWKRVFAWLFGNKD
;
A
#
# COMPACT_ATOMS: atom_id res chain seq x y z
N MET A 1 -6.67 -20.80 -12.47
CA MET A 1 -6.55 -19.56 -13.27
C MET A 1 -7.27 -18.34 -12.66
N ALA A 2 -8.45 -18.48 -12.04
CA ALA A 2 -9.21 -17.35 -11.48
C ALA A 2 -8.42 -16.49 -10.45
N ARG A 3 -7.69 -17.11 -9.50
CA ARG A 3 -6.89 -16.39 -8.48
C ARG A 3 -5.75 -15.52 -9.05
N VAL A 4 -5.16 -15.90 -10.19
CA VAL A 4 -4.08 -15.14 -10.85
C VAL A 4 -4.65 -13.89 -11.48
N LYS A 5 -5.78 -13.99 -12.19
CA LYS A 5 -6.52 -12.82 -12.70
C LYS A 5 -7.01 -11.91 -11.57
N GLN A 6 -7.32 -12.45 -10.39
CA GLN A 6 -7.83 -11.65 -9.28
C GLN A 6 -6.73 -10.91 -8.51
N ASN A 7 -5.48 -11.42 -8.48
CA ASN A 7 -4.39 -10.87 -7.65
C ASN A 7 -3.12 -10.54 -8.45
N TRP A 8 -3.26 -10.32 -9.76
CA TRP A 8 -2.14 -10.09 -10.68
C TRP A 8 -1.21 -8.96 -10.24
N PHE A 9 -1.75 -7.90 -9.62
CA PHE A 9 -0.95 -6.78 -9.12
C PHE A 9 0.09 -7.22 -8.10
N TYR A 10 -0.30 -8.04 -7.13
CA TYR A 10 0.61 -8.53 -6.08
C TYR A 10 1.66 -9.51 -6.62
N LEU A 11 1.34 -10.19 -7.73
CA LEU A 11 2.31 -11.05 -8.42
C LEU A 11 3.31 -10.21 -9.22
N LEU A 12 2.87 -9.12 -9.84
CA LEU A 12 3.76 -8.20 -10.59
C LEU A 12 4.58 -7.29 -9.67
N LEU A 13 4.06 -6.93 -8.50
CA LEU A 13 4.68 -6.00 -7.56
C LEU A 13 6.16 -6.34 -7.25
N PRO A 14 6.53 -7.57 -6.86
CA PRO A 14 7.93 -7.88 -6.58
C PRO A 14 8.83 -7.75 -7.82
N PHE A 15 8.35 -8.10 -9.01
CA PHE A 15 9.12 -7.93 -10.25
C PHE A 15 9.27 -6.45 -10.64
N ALA A 16 8.22 -5.66 -10.45
CA ALA A 16 8.27 -4.22 -10.67
C ALA A 16 9.26 -3.54 -9.72
N LEU A 17 9.23 -3.91 -8.43
CA LEU A 17 10.18 -3.40 -7.43
C LEU A 17 11.62 -3.85 -7.71
N LEU A 18 11.83 -5.09 -8.12
CA LEU A 18 13.16 -5.59 -8.52
C LEU A 18 13.69 -4.88 -9.77
N ALA A 19 12.84 -4.65 -10.77
CA ALA A 19 13.22 -3.91 -11.97
C ALA A 19 13.59 -2.46 -11.62
N ALA A 20 12.77 -1.78 -10.83
CA ALA A 20 13.04 -0.42 -10.34
C ALA A 20 14.37 -0.36 -9.56
N TRP A 21 14.61 -1.34 -8.68
CA TRP A 21 15.85 -1.45 -7.91
C TRP A 21 17.08 -1.69 -8.79
N GLN A 22 16.96 -2.53 -9.82
CA GLN A 22 18.06 -2.75 -10.76
C GLN A 22 18.39 -1.49 -11.57
N VAL A 23 17.37 -0.74 -11.99
CA VAL A 23 17.55 0.53 -12.70
C VAL A 23 18.18 1.59 -11.79
N SER A 24 17.79 1.65 -10.52
CA SER A 24 18.37 2.60 -9.56
C SER A 24 19.83 2.33 -9.22
N LEU A 25 20.26 1.07 -9.26
CA LEU A 25 21.64 0.65 -9.06
C LEU A 25 22.52 0.72 -10.32
N SER A 26 21.97 1.12 -11.47
CA SER A 26 22.77 1.22 -12.69
C SER A 26 23.87 2.27 -12.54
N SER A 27 25.02 2.05 -13.17
CA SER A 27 26.16 2.98 -13.10
C SER A 27 25.81 4.38 -13.63
N GLN A 28 24.93 4.46 -14.62
CA GLN A 28 24.43 5.73 -15.17
C GLN A 28 23.53 6.47 -14.19
N THR A 29 22.67 5.74 -13.47
CA THR A 29 21.76 6.30 -12.47
C THR A 29 22.54 6.80 -11.27
N LEU A 30 23.44 5.98 -10.71
CA LEU A 30 24.29 6.35 -9.57
C LEU A 30 25.21 7.54 -9.87
N ALA A 31 25.69 7.67 -11.11
CA ALA A 31 26.52 8.80 -11.52
C ALA A 31 25.72 10.10 -11.75
N ASN A 32 24.38 10.03 -11.91
CA ASN A 32 23.53 11.16 -12.20
C ASN A 32 22.36 11.27 -11.22
N PRO A 33 22.46 12.15 -10.21
CA PRO A 33 21.42 12.29 -9.19
C PRO A 33 20.06 12.75 -9.73
N VAL A 34 20.03 13.53 -10.81
CA VAL A 34 18.79 13.97 -11.48
C VAL A 34 18.11 12.79 -12.17
N LEU A 35 18.88 11.89 -12.78
CA LEU A 35 18.34 10.68 -13.40
C LEU A 35 17.77 9.73 -12.34
N THR A 36 18.47 9.60 -11.20
CA THR A 36 17.97 8.84 -10.03
C THR A 36 16.64 9.38 -9.52
N GLU A 37 16.52 10.69 -9.36
CA GLU A 37 15.27 11.34 -8.94
C GLU A 37 14.13 11.03 -9.90
N ARG A 38 14.35 11.13 -11.22
CA ARG A 38 13.34 10.86 -12.24
C ARG A 38 12.84 9.42 -12.24
N VAL A 39 13.76 8.45 -12.05
CA VAL A 39 13.41 7.03 -11.93
C VAL A 39 12.48 6.81 -10.74
N TYR A 40 12.84 7.34 -9.56
CA TYR A 40 11.99 7.20 -8.38
C TYR A 40 10.65 7.92 -8.49
N LEU A 41 10.62 9.12 -9.08
CA LEU A 41 9.37 9.85 -9.33
C LEU A 41 8.46 9.08 -10.28
N PHE A 42 9.01 8.47 -11.33
CA PHE A 42 8.24 7.67 -12.25
C PHE A 42 7.70 6.41 -11.57
N ASP A 43 8.57 5.61 -10.93
CA ASP A 43 8.19 4.32 -10.36
C ASP A 43 7.19 4.47 -9.21
N PHE A 44 7.50 5.34 -8.24
CA PHE A 44 6.71 5.50 -7.04
C PHE A 44 5.58 6.53 -7.17
N GLY A 45 5.75 7.56 -8.00
CA GLY A 45 4.76 8.63 -8.17
C GLY A 45 3.73 8.35 -9.26
N VAL A 46 4.05 7.53 -10.26
CA VAL A 46 3.19 7.32 -11.44
C VAL A 46 2.91 5.85 -11.70
N PHE A 47 3.96 5.04 -11.92
CA PHE A 47 3.83 3.68 -12.42
C PHE A 47 3.12 2.75 -11.43
N LEU A 48 3.61 2.65 -10.19
CA LEU A 48 2.97 1.83 -9.15
C LEU A 48 1.55 2.31 -8.81
N PRO A 49 1.29 3.61 -8.59
CA PRO A 49 -0.07 4.14 -8.41
C PRO A 49 -1.01 3.82 -9.57
N ALA A 50 -0.56 3.97 -10.82
CA ALA A 50 -1.37 3.67 -12.01
C ALA A 50 -1.70 2.19 -12.11
N LEU A 51 -0.71 1.31 -11.87
CA LEU A 51 -0.94 -0.14 -11.81
C LEU A 51 -1.92 -0.51 -10.69
N TYR A 52 -1.80 0.11 -9.52
CA TYR A 52 -2.70 -0.14 -8.41
C TYR A 52 -4.12 0.35 -8.69
N TRP A 53 -4.26 1.49 -9.35
CA TRP A 53 -5.56 1.98 -9.83
C TRP A 53 -6.19 1.02 -10.86
N LEU A 54 -5.41 0.54 -11.84
CA LEU A 54 -5.88 -0.44 -12.83
C LEU A 54 -6.29 -1.77 -12.19
N PHE A 55 -5.66 -2.13 -11.08
CA PHE A 55 -6.04 -3.29 -10.28
C PHE A 55 -7.36 -3.05 -9.52
N LEU A 56 -7.54 -1.87 -8.94
CA LEU A 56 -8.71 -1.52 -8.14
C LEU A 56 -9.95 -1.13 -8.94
N ARG A 57 -9.81 -0.62 -10.17
CA ARG A 57 -10.93 -0.11 -10.99
C ARG A 57 -12.03 -1.13 -11.27
N GLY A 58 -11.71 -2.42 -11.20
CA GLY A 58 -12.67 -3.53 -11.39
C GLY A 58 -13.20 -4.13 -10.09
N LYS A 59 -12.82 -3.60 -8.92
CA LYS A 59 -13.15 -4.15 -7.60
C LYS A 59 -13.86 -3.17 -6.68
N VAL A 60 -13.53 -1.89 -6.78
CA VAL A 60 -14.10 -0.83 -5.93
C VAL A 60 -14.59 0.32 -6.81
N SER A 61 -15.36 1.23 -6.22
CA SER A 61 -15.77 2.48 -6.88
C SER A 61 -14.55 3.23 -7.44
N SER A 62 -14.67 3.77 -8.66
CA SER A 62 -13.59 4.52 -9.33
C SER A 62 -13.03 5.66 -8.47
N LYS A 63 -13.89 6.32 -7.66
CA LYS A 63 -13.47 7.37 -6.72
C LYS A 63 -12.57 6.81 -5.61
N ALA A 64 -12.94 5.66 -5.05
CA ALA A 64 -12.16 4.99 -4.02
C ALA A 64 -10.85 4.43 -4.58
N ALA A 65 -10.86 3.88 -5.79
CA ALA A 65 -9.65 3.44 -6.49
C ALA A 65 -8.68 4.61 -6.72
N ALA A 66 -9.18 5.75 -7.19
CA ALA A 66 -8.37 6.95 -7.42
C ALA A 66 -7.77 7.48 -6.11
N LEU A 67 -8.57 7.59 -5.04
CA LEU A 67 -8.10 8.05 -3.74
C LEU A 67 -6.99 7.14 -3.18
N ARG A 68 -7.17 5.82 -3.25
CA ARG A 68 -6.17 4.84 -2.79
C ARG A 68 -4.89 4.90 -3.63
N ALA A 69 -5.00 5.09 -4.95
CA ALA A 69 -3.85 5.25 -5.83
C ALA A 69 -3.09 6.56 -5.56
N LEU A 70 -3.80 7.66 -5.32
CA LEU A 70 -3.18 8.94 -4.95
C LEU A 70 -2.49 8.87 -3.58
N ALA A 71 -3.10 8.20 -2.61
CA ALA A 71 -2.47 7.95 -1.32
C ALA A 71 -1.18 7.14 -1.48
N LEU A 72 -1.20 6.09 -2.31
CA LEU A 72 -0.02 5.29 -2.65
C LEU A 72 1.06 6.14 -3.34
N ALA A 73 0.68 7.02 -4.27
CA ALA A 73 1.61 7.93 -4.94
C ALA A 73 2.32 8.85 -3.94
N GLY A 74 1.59 9.43 -2.99
CA GLY A 74 2.18 10.32 -1.99
C GLY A 74 3.08 9.59 -0.98
N ALA A 75 2.73 8.38 -0.56
CA ALA A 75 3.64 7.53 0.22
C ALA A 75 4.89 7.17 -0.58
N GLY A 76 4.71 6.80 -1.85
CA GLY A 76 5.80 6.53 -2.79
C GLY A 76 6.76 7.72 -2.95
N LEU A 77 6.23 8.94 -3.08
CA LEU A 77 7.03 10.16 -3.15
C LEU A 77 7.78 10.46 -1.86
N SER A 78 7.19 10.12 -0.71
CA SER A 78 7.85 10.23 0.59
C SER A 78 9.01 9.24 0.71
N PHE A 79 8.81 8.01 0.22
CA PHE A 79 9.85 6.99 0.15
C PHE A 79 10.97 7.37 -0.83
N ALA A 80 10.62 7.90 -2.02
CA ALA A 80 11.59 8.44 -2.98
C ALA A 80 12.45 9.57 -2.38
N ALA A 81 11.84 10.47 -1.60
CA ALA A 81 12.55 11.54 -0.90
C ALA A 81 13.44 11.03 0.25
N TYR A 82 13.10 9.89 0.87
CA TYR A 82 13.97 9.24 1.85
C TYR A 82 15.18 8.57 1.19
N LEU A 83 14.98 7.96 0.02
CA LEU A 83 16.05 7.29 -0.73
C LEU A 83 17.01 8.26 -1.42
N ASN A 84 16.55 9.46 -1.77
CA ASN A 84 17.37 10.48 -2.42
C ASN A 84 17.90 11.49 -1.39
N PRO A 85 19.23 11.70 -1.26
CA PRO A 85 19.78 12.70 -0.35
C PRO A 85 19.22 14.11 -0.64
N PRO A 86 19.05 14.97 0.37
CA PRO A 86 18.39 16.28 0.21
C PRO A 86 19.15 17.29 -0.69
N ALA A 87 20.38 16.99 -1.10
CA ALA A 87 21.24 17.90 -1.86
C ALA A 87 21.17 17.72 -3.39
N THR A 88 20.38 16.79 -3.91
CA THR A 88 20.50 16.33 -5.31
C THR A 88 19.24 16.47 -6.17
N GLY A 89 18.07 16.77 -5.57
CA GLY A 89 16.78 16.75 -6.29
C GLY A 89 16.20 18.14 -6.55
N GLU A 90 15.73 18.38 -7.77
CA GLU A 90 15.07 19.63 -8.17
C GLU A 90 13.54 19.54 -8.00
N VAL A 91 12.96 18.34 -8.12
CA VAL A 91 11.50 18.15 -8.27
C VAL A 91 10.83 17.63 -6.99
N LEU A 92 11.48 16.72 -6.25
CA LEU A 92 10.97 16.21 -4.97
C LEU A 92 10.74 17.32 -3.91
N PRO A 93 11.57 18.38 -3.83
CA PRO A 93 11.27 19.51 -2.94
C PRO A 93 10.00 20.27 -3.33
N LEU A 94 9.74 20.46 -4.64
CA LEU A 94 8.52 21.11 -5.14
C LEU A 94 7.26 20.31 -4.82
N LEU A 95 7.36 18.98 -4.75
CA LEU A 95 6.28 18.08 -4.39
C LEU A 95 6.16 17.83 -2.87
N SER A 96 6.87 18.60 -2.04
CA SER A 96 6.84 18.47 -0.58
C SER A 96 5.45 18.59 0.01
N TRP A 97 4.63 19.52 -0.47
CA TRP A 97 3.26 19.69 -0.01
C TRP A 97 2.40 18.44 -0.23
N LEU A 98 2.62 17.71 -1.33
CA LEU A 98 1.87 16.50 -1.66
C LEU A 98 2.16 15.38 -0.64
N ARG A 99 3.40 15.32 -0.13
CA ARG A 99 3.81 14.38 0.92
C ARG A 99 3.09 14.67 2.24
N TRP A 100 2.97 15.94 2.62
CA TRP A 100 2.27 16.35 3.84
C TRP A 100 0.77 16.12 3.81
N VAL A 101 0.14 16.13 2.63
CA VAL A 101 -1.30 15.85 2.48
C VAL A 101 -1.57 14.35 2.35
N ALA A 102 -0.75 13.63 1.60
CA ALA A 102 -0.99 12.23 1.32
C ALA A 102 -0.71 11.31 2.52
N LEU A 103 0.26 11.65 3.37
CA LEU A 103 0.56 10.87 4.58
C LEU A 103 -0.65 10.79 5.54
N PRO A 104 -1.28 11.90 5.97
CA PRO A 104 -2.50 11.85 6.77
C PRO A 104 -3.65 11.09 6.11
N VAL A 105 -3.83 11.23 4.79
CA VAL A 105 -4.87 10.49 4.05
C VAL A 105 -4.59 8.99 4.07
N LEU A 106 -3.33 8.59 3.85
CA LEU A 106 -2.92 7.19 3.92
C LEU A 106 -3.10 6.64 5.33
N VAL A 107 -2.66 7.38 6.36
CA VAL A 107 -2.89 7.03 7.77
C VAL A 107 -4.38 6.91 8.06
N ALA A 108 -5.24 7.80 7.55
CA ALA A 108 -6.67 7.71 7.74
C ALA A 108 -7.29 6.48 7.05
N ILE A 109 -6.81 6.11 5.86
CA ILE A 109 -7.22 4.88 5.16
C ILE A 109 -6.80 3.64 5.96
N GLU A 110 -5.56 3.59 6.41
CA GLU A 110 -5.03 2.48 7.22
C GLU A 110 -5.71 2.41 8.59
N LEU A 111 -6.01 3.55 9.23
CA LEU A 111 -6.74 3.62 10.49
C LEU A 111 -8.21 3.21 10.30
N ALA A 112 -8.85 3.61 9.20
CA ALA A 112 -10.19 3.15 8.87
C ALA A 112 -10.22 1.64 8.60
N ALA A 113 -9.19 1.11 7.93
CA ALA A 113 -9.00 -0.32 7.79
C ALA A 113 -8.79 -0.98 9.16
N LEU A 114 -7.93 -0.44 10.02
CA LEU A 114 -7.69 -0.94 11.38
C LEU A 114 -8.94 -0.91 12.25
N ILE A 115 -9.75 0.14 12.18
CA ILE A 115 -11.04 0.25 12.89
C ILE A 115 -12.04 -0.76 12.33
N ALA A 116 -12.09 -0.94 11.01
CA ALA A 116 -12.91 -1.99 10.41
C ALA A 116 -12.45 -3.37 10.87
N ILE A 117 -11.13 -3.59 10.96
CA ILE A 117 -10.49 -4.82 11.44
C ILE A 117 -10.81 -5.05 12.91
N THR A 118 -10.71 -4.05 13.79
CA THR A 118 -11.02 -4.22 15.23
C THR A 118 -12.52 -4.45 15.43
N ARG A 119 -13.40 -3.67 14.77
CA ARG A 119 -14.85 -3.93 14.81
C ARG A 119 -15.22 -5.31 14.28
N TYR A 120 -14.45 -5.84 13.34
CA TYR A 120 -14.66 -7.16 12.76
C TYR A 120 -14.05 -8.29 13.61
N ALA A 121 -12.87 -8.09 14.21
CA ALA A 121 -12.20 -9.00 15.12
C ALA A 121 -12.95 -9.15 16.45
N TYR A 122 -13.55 -8.07 16.93
CA TYR A 122 -14.39 -8.03 18.13
C TYR A 122 -15.89 -8.08 17.80
N GLY A 123 -16.26 -8.20 16.52
CA GLY A 123 -17.64 -8.38 16.05
C GLY A 123 -18.06 -9.85 16.05
N ALA A 124 -19.36 -10.11 16.13
CA ALA A 124 -19.89 -11.45 16.40
C ALA A 124 -19.71 -12.49 15.26
N ASN A 125 -19.40 -12.10 14.02
CA ASN A 125 -19.16 -13.05 12.91
C ASN A 125 -18.30 -12.46 11.79
N PRO A 126 -17.00 -12.79 11.74
CA PRO A 126 -16.13 -12.33 10.66
C PRO A 126 -16.20 -13.22 9.40
N GLU A 127 -16.77 -12.73 8.29
CA GLU A 127 -16.81 -13.35 6.95
C GLU A 127 -15.61 -12.96 6.05
N GLU A 128 -14.70 -13.92 5.77
CA GLU A 128 -13.50 -13.77 4.89
C GLU A 128 -13.84 -13.15 3.53
N GLU A 129 -15.02 -13.47 3.00
CA GLU A 129 -15.48 -13.03 1.68
C GLU A 129 -15.65 -11.52 1.57
N ARG A 130 -16.15 -10.83 2.61
CA ARG A 130 -16.34 -9.37 2.58
C ARG A 130 -15.03 -8.60 2.47
N LEU A 131 -13.98 -9.13 3.08
CA LEU A 131 -12.64 -8.54 3.03
C LEU A 131 -12.00 -8.70 1.65
N ILE A 132 -12.21 -9.86 1.03
CA ILE A 132 -11.75 -10.14 -0.34
C ILE A 132 -12.51 -9.26 -1.35
N GLU A 133 -13.81 -9.05 -1.16
CA GLU A 133 -14.64 -8.16 -1.97
C GLU A 133 -14.17 -6.70 -1.90
N GLN A 134 -13.67 -6.26 -0.75
CA GLN A 134 -13.07 -4.92 -0.57
C GLN A 134 -11.70 -4.75 -1.24
N GLY A 135 -11.20 -5.82 -1.89
CA GLY A 135 -9.97 -5.83 -2.66
C GLY A 135 -8.76 -6.37 -1.92
N MET A 136 -8.92 -6.85 -0.68
CA MET A 136 -7.81 -7.39 0.11
C MET A 136 -7.36 -8.75 -0.44
N PRO A 137 -6.04 -9.03 -0.50
CA PRO A 137 -5.55 -10.33 -0.94
C PRO A 137 -6.04 -11.45 -0.04
N PRO A 138 -6.42 -12.63 -0.58
CA PRO A 138 -6.93 -13.73 0.23
C PRO A 138 -5.95 -14.20 1.31
N LEU A 139 -4.65 -14.21 1.03
CA LEU A 139 -3.63 -14.57 2.01
C LEU A 139 -3.54 -13.55 3.15
N LEU A 140 -3.63 -12.26 2.81
CA LEU A 140 -3.71 -11.18 3.80
C LEU A 140 -4.99 -11.28 4.62
N ALA A 141 -6.14 -11.49 3.99
CA ALA A 141 -7.41 -11.69 4.69
C ALA A 141 -7.34 -12.88 5.66
N LYS A 142 -6.71 -13.99 5.27
CA LYS A 142 -6.50 -15.16 6.13
C LYS A 142 -5.52 -14.91 7.27
N ALA A 143 -4.39 -14.28 6.99
CA ALA A 143 -3.41 -13.90 8.00
C ALA A 143 -4.04 -12.95 9.03
N LEU A 144 -4.80 -11.96 8.55
CA LEU A 144 -5.57 -11.04 9.39
C LEU A 144 -6.60 -11.76 10.26
N LEU A 145 -7.37 -12.68 9.67
CA LEU A 145 -8.34 -13.48 10.42
C LEU A 145 -7.67 -14.38 11.46
N ALA A 146 -6.45 -14.84 11.21
CA ALA A 146 -5.66 -15.60 12.16
C ALA A 146 -5.15 -14.72 13.30
N GLU A 147 -4.63 -13.52 12.99
CA GLU A 147 -4.19 -12.53 14.00
C GLU A 147 -5.36 -12.05 14.87
N ALA A 148 -6.51 -11.74 14.27
CA ALA A 148 -7.71 -11.36 14.99
C ALA A 148 -8.16 -12.44 15.98
N ARG A 149 -8.17 -13.71 15.55
CA ARG A 149 -8.48 -14.86 16.41
C ARG A 149 -7.43 -15.08 17.50
N PHE A 150 -6.16 -14.88 17.19
CA PHE A 150 -5.06 -14.94 18.15
C PHE A 150 -5.25 -13.89 19.25
N TRP A 151 -5.46 -12.63 18.88
CA TRP A 151 -5.70 -11.56 19.85
C TRP A 151 -6.98 -11.79 20.65
N LYS A 152 -8.08 -12.23 20.04
CA LYS A 152 -9.31 -12.57 20.78
C LYS A 152 -9.04 -13.62 21.86
N ARG A 153 -8.23 -14.65 21.58
CA ARG A 153 -7.81 -15.66 22.57
C ARG A 153 -6.91 -15.06 23.66
N VAL A 154 -5.95 -14.22 23.28
CA VAL A 154 -5.05 -13.54 24.23
C VAL A 154 -5.83 -12.63 25.17
N PHE A 155 -6.78 -11.84 24.67
CA PHE A 155 -7.64 -10.98 25.48
C PHE A 155 -8.59 -11.79 26.37
N ALA A 156 -9.20 -12.86 25.87
CA ALA A 156 -10.04 -13.75 26.68
C ALA A 156 -9.25 -14.41 27.82
N TRP A 157 -7.98 -14.74 27.57
CA TRP A 157 -7.06 -15.30 28.57
C TRP A 157 -6.60 -14.25 29.59
N LEU A 158 -6.24 -13.04 29.15
CA LEU A 158 -5.74 -11.96 30.02
C LEU A 158 -6.84 -11.33 30.89
N PHE A 159 -8.05 -11.19 30.36
CA PHE A 159 -9.10 -10.40 31.02
C PHE A 159 -10.25 -11.23 31.56
N GLY A 160 -10.22 -12.55 31.35
CA GLY A 160 -11.26 -13.46 31.85
C GLY A 160 -12.59 -13.22 31.14
N ASN A 161 -12.99 -14.23 30.37
CA ASN A 161 -14.23 -14.31 29.60
C ASN A 161 -15.42 -13.47 30.18
N LYS A 162 -15.87 -12.48 29.40
CA LYS A 162 -17.24 -11.94 29.47
C LYS A 162 -17.79 -11.94 28.04
N ASP A 163 -18.32 -13.10 27.70
CA ASP A 163 -19.22 -13.46 26.58
C ASP A 163 -18.76 -13.19 25.13
#